data_AF-A0A803R9X8-F1
#
_entry.id   AF-A0A803R9X8-F1
#
_cell.length_a   1.000
_cell.length_b   1.000
_cell.length_c   1.000
_cell.angle_alpha   90.00
_cell.angle_beta   90.00
_cell.angle_gamma   90.00
#
_symmetry.space_group_name_H-M   'P 1'
#
loop_
_entity.id
_entity.type
_entity.pdbx_description
1 polymer ?
#
loop_
_entity_poly.entity_id
_entity_poly.type
_entity_poly.pdbx_seq_one_letter_code
_entity_poly.pdbx_strand_id
1 'polypeptide(L)'
;MKFEYQRKVNSLNKLKIRASNPDAVEKAKAAVVLSRPPRLAQGQSIKIQVLAAFPVQIDGEPWFQQSCTLAISHHGQAFMLKRAAEEPLGHAAAIITDVLENAETNGVINASQKRAFLQEMALRLS
;
A
#
# COMPACT_ATOMS: atom_id res chain seq x y z
N MET A 1 6.18 9.56 -22.56
CA MET A 1 5.87 9.87 -21.15
C MET A 1 6.09 8.63 -20.30
N LYS A 2 6.66 8.76 -19.11
CA LYS A 2 6.73 7.66 -18.14
C LYS A 2 5.69 7.92 -17.05
N PHE A 3 4.80 6.95 -16.86
CA PHE A 3 3.85 6.94 -15.75
C PHE A 3 4.46 6.08 -14.65
N GLU A 4 4.69 6.68 -13.48
CA GLU A 4 5.27 5.99 -12.35
C GLU A 4 4.22 5.84 -11.25
N TYR A 5 3.86 4.59 -10.94
CA TYR A 5 2.96 4.28 -9.84
C TYR A 5 3.75 4.33 -8.52
N GLN A 6 3.54 5.41 -7.77
CA GLN A 6 4.17 5.60 -6.47
C GLN A 6 3.18 5.16 -5.38
N ARG A 7 3.29 3.90 -4.93
CA ARG A 7 2.59 3.42 -3.73
C ARG A 7 3.20 4.07 -2.48
N LYS A 8 2.31 4.32 -1.52
CA LYS A 8 2.52 4.67 -0.09
C LYS A 8 2.14 6.11 0.25
N VAL A 9 0.85 6.29 0.54
CA VAL A 9 0.38 7.20 1.60
C VAL A 9 -0.79 6.52 2.29
N ASN A 10 -0.55 6.00 3.50
CA ASN A 10 -1.58 5.55 4.43
C ASN A 10 -2.43 6.76 4.83
N SER A 11 -3.70 6.79 4.40
CA SER A 11 -4.86 7.45 5.06
C SER A 11 -6.03 7.76 4.11
N LEU A 12 -5.93 7.57 2.79
CA LEU A 12 -6.93 8.14 1.86
C LEU A 12 -7.62 7.20 0.86
N ASN A 13 -7.31 5.90 0.80
CA ASN A 13 -7.97 4.94 -0.13
C ASN A 13 -8.16 5.49 -1.56
N LYS A 14 -7.14 6.18 -2.09
CA LYS A 14 -7.19 6.91 -3.37
C LYS A 14 -5.93 6.64 -4.19
N LEU A 15 -6.13 6.32 -5.47
CA LEU A 15 -5.10 6.19 -6.51
C LEU A 15 -4.54 7.57 -6.87
N LYS A 16 -3.26 7.64 -7.26
CA LYS A 16 -2.55 8.88 -7.61
C LYS A 16 -1.84 8.71 -8.93
N ILE A 17 -2.00 9.67 -9.84
CA ILE A 17 -1.27 9.72 -11.11
C ILE A 17 -0.21 10.81 -11.04
N ARG A 18 0.98 10.49 -11.52
CA ARG A 18 2.05 11.44 -11.78
C ARG A 18 2.62 11.20 -13.17
N ALA A 19 3.17 12.25 -13.77
CA ALA A 19 3.88 12.14 -15.03
C ALA A 19 5.10 13.04 -15.03
N SER A 20 6.15 12.61 -15.73
CA SER A 20 7.34 13.40 -16.02
C SER A 20 7.56 13.48 -17.53
N ASN A 21 8.02 14.65 -17.99
CA ASN A 21 8.51 14.81 -19.36
C ASN A 21 9.78 13.95 -19.55
N PRO A 22 9.92 13.14 -20.63
CA PRO A 22 11.15 12.39 -20.93
C PRO A 22 12.45 13.19 -20.74
N ASP A 23 12.51 14.45 -21.20
CA ASP A 23 13.70 15.31 -21.04
C ASP A 23 14.03 15.59 -19.57
N ALA A 24 13.00 15.67 -18.72
CA ALA A 24 13.16 15.85 -17.29
C ALA A 24 13.64 14.57 -16.59
N VAL A 25 13.25 13.39 -17.10
CA VAL A 25 13.71 12.09 -16.56
C VAL A 25 15.19 11.86 -16.88
N GLU A 26 15.64 12.25 -18.08
CA GLU A 26 17.05 12.14 -18.48
C GLU A 26 17.94 13.10 -17.67
N LYS A 27 17.50 14.36 -17.51
CA LYS A 27 18.20 15.34 -16.66
C LYS A 27 18.23 14.96 -15.18
N ALA A 28 17.16 14.35 -14.66
CA ALA A 28 17.09 13.89 -13.27
C ALA A 28 17.99 12.68 -12.97
N LYS A 29 18.40 11.90 -13.99
CA LYS A 29 19.41 10.85 -13.80
C LYS A 29 20.82 11.41 -13.63
N ALA A 30 21.11 12.57 -14.21
CA ALA A 30 22.42 13.20 -14.16
C ALA A 30 22.58 14.15 -12.95
N ALA A 31 21.50 14.75 -12.47
CA ALA A 31 21.49 15.59 -11.28
C ALA A 31 21.04 14.79 -10.06
N VAL A 32 21.89 14.70 -9.03
CA VAL A 32 21.65 13.99 -7.75
C VAL A 32 20.40 14.49 -6.98
N VAL A 33 19.69 15.50 -7.49
CA VAL A 33 18.40 15.96 -6.97
C VAL A 33 17.27 15.39 -7.83
N LEU A 34 16.73 14.24 -7.38
CA LEU A 34 15.53 13.62 -7.94
C LEU A 34 14.30 14.51 -7.66
N SER A 35 13.94 15.37 -8.62
CA SER A 35 12.69 16.12 -8.51
C SER A 35 11.49 15.16 -8.59
N ARG A 36 10.60 15.24 -7.60
CA ARG A 36 9.39 14.40 -7.58
C ARG A 36 8.50 14.76 -8.76
N PRO A 37 8.04 13.79 -9.57
CA PRO A 37 7.11 14.04 -10.67
C PRO A 37 5.86 14.80 -10.20
N PRO A 38 5.38 15.81 -10.94
CA PRO A 38 4.15 16.52 -10.60
C PRO A 38 2.95 15.57 -10.57
N ARG A 39 2.01 15.84 -9.66
CA ARG A 39 0.77 15.07 -9.55
C ARG A 39 -0.25 15.59 -10.55
N LEU A 40 -0.79 14.69 -11.36
CA LEU A 40 -1.81 15.01 -12.34
C LEU A 40 -3.22 14.85 -11.79
N ALA A 41 -3.49 13.78 -11.03
CA ALA A 41 -4.82 13.49 -10.52
C ALA A 41 -4.79 12.57 -9.28
N GLN A 42 -5.90 12.52 -8.56
CA GLN A 42 -6.15 11.58 -7.45
C GLN A 42 -7.64 11.19 -7.40
N GLY A 43 -7.93 9.90 -7.24
CA GLY A 43 -9.32 9.40 -7.24
C GLY A 43 -9.45 7.93 -6.86
N GLN A 44 -10.68 7.42 -6.76
CA GLN A 44 -10.95 5.99 -6.48
C GLN A 44 -10.94 5.13 -7.74
N SER A 45 -11.29 5.72 -8.90
CA SER A 45 -11.19 5.08 -10.21
C SER A 45 -10.51 6.03 -11.18
N ILE A 46 -9.62 5.49 -11.99
CA ILE A 46 -8.77 6.22 -12.91
C ILE A 46 -8.80 5.51 -14.25
N LYS A 47 -9.11 6.26 -15.31
CA LYS A 47 -9.02 5.79 -16.69
C LYS A 47 -7.87 6.50 -17.39
N ILE A 48 -6.94 5.73 -17.95
CA ILE A 48 -5.80 6.23 -18.72
C ILE A 48 -5.96 5.72 -20.15
N GLN A 49 -6.03 6.63 -21.11
CA GLN A 49 -5.98 6.27 -22.52
C GLN A 49 -4.54 6.25 -23.00
N VAL A 50 -4.12 5.07 -23.44
CA VAL A 50 -2.84 4.83 -24.08
C VAL A 50 -3.07 4.91 -25.57
N LEU A 51 -2.58 5.98 -26.21
CA LEU A 51 -2.84 6.23 -27.64
C LEU A 51 -1.87 5.51 -28.58
N ALA A 52 -0.68 5.14 -28.08
CA ALA A 52 0.37 4.48 -28.84
C ALA A 52 1.03 3.38 -28.00
N ALA A 53 1.66 2.41 -28.65
CA ALA A 53 2.31 1.32 -27.93
C ALA A 53 3.56 1.81 -27.17
N PHE A 54 3.72 1.42 -25.91
CA PHE A 54 4.91 1.78 -25.12
C PHE A 54 5.19 0.76 -23.99
N PRO A 55 6.45 0.67 -23.52
CA PRO A 55 6.80 -0.19 -22.39
C PRO A 55 6.20 0.33 -21.08
N VAL A 56 5.45 -0.52 -20.40
CA VAL A 56 4.89 -0.31 -19.06
C VAL A 56 5.55 -1.27 -18.07
N GLN A 57 5.44 -0.96 -16.78
CA GLN A 57 5.84 -1.85 -15.70
C GLN A 57 4.71 -1.89 -14.67
N ILE A 58 4.25 -3.09 -14.35
CA ILE A 58 3.16 -3.33 -13.39
C ILE A 58 3.69 -4.27 -12.32
N ASP A 59 3.63 -3.87 -11.05
CA ASP A 59 4.12 -4.65 -9.89
C ASP A 59 5.57 -5.16 -9.99
N GLY A 60 6.40 -4.53 -10.83
CA GLY A 60 7.77 -4.97 -11.08
C GLY A 60 7.96 -5.65 -12.44
N GLU A 61 6.88 -6.15 -13.02
CA GLU A 61 6.88 -6.93 -14.26
C GLU A 61 6.86 -6.02 -15.49
N PRO A 62 7.81 -6.18 -16.44
CA PRO A 62 7.82 -5.41 -17.68
C PRO A 62 6.76 -5.93 -18.65
N TRP A 63 6.03 -5.03 -19.28
CA TRP A 63 5.03 -5.36 -20.29
C TRP A 63 5.04 -4.34 -21.43
N PHE A 64 4.93 -4.80 -22.67
CA PHE A 64 4.73 -3.94 -23.83
C PHE A 64 3.23 -3.72 -24.09
N GLN A 65 2.72 -2.54 -23.74
CA GLN A 65 1.30 -2.21 -23.83
C GLN A 65 0.98 -1.60 -25.20
N GLN A 66 0.02 -2.19 -25.91
CA GLN A 66 -0.56 -1.63 -27.14
C GLN A 66 -1.56 -0.50 -26.81
N SER A 67 -2.00 0.23 -27.84
CA SER A 67 -3.06 1.26 -27.68
C SER A 67 -4.30 0.66 -26.98
N CYS A 68 -4.69 1.25 -25.85
CA CYS A 68 -5.75 0.71 -25.00
C CYS A 68 -6.31 1.77 -24.03
N THR A 69 -7.37 1.41 -23.31
CA THR A 69 -7.81 2.16 -22.12
C THR A 69 -7.52 1.33 -20.87
N LEU A 70 -6.63 1.81 -20.01
CA LEU A 70 -6.36 1.21 -18.71
C LEU A 70 -7.36 1.76 -17.69
N ALA A 71 -8.17 0.89 -17.10
CA ALA A 71 -9.08 1.24 -16.02
C ALA A 71 -8.55 0.68 -14.70
N ILE A 72 -8.18 1.57 -13.78
CA ILE A 72 -7.60 1.23 -12.48
C ILE A 72 -8.58 1.68 -11.41
N SER A 73 -9.04 0.75 -10.59
CA SER A 73 -10.01 1.01 -9.52
C SER A 73 -9.48 0.52 -8.17
N HIS A 74 -9.72 1.31 -7.13
CA HIS A 74 -9.38 0.94 -5.76
C HIS A 74 -10.53 0.18 -5.11
N HIS A 75 -10.36 -1.13 -4.89
CA HIS A 75 -11.39 -2.00 -4.32
C HIS A 75 -11.26 -2.22 -2.79
N GLY A 76 -10.26 -1.62 -2.15
CA GLY A 76 -9.99 -1.79 -0.72
C GLY A 76 -8.57 -2.27 -0.44
N GLN A 77 -8.30 -2.63 0.81
CA GLN A 77 -7.03 -3.22 1.23
C GLN A 77 -7.24 -4.72 1.47
N ALA A 78 -6.37 -5.55 0.90
CA ALA A 78 -6.30 -6.95 1.27
C ALA A 78 -5.47 -7.12 2.55
N PHE A 79 -5.85 -8.06 3.42
CA PHE A 79 -5.01 -8.47 4.54
C PHE A 79 -3.77 -9.17 3.98
N MET A 80 -2.60 -8.56 4.20
CA MET A 80 -1.31 -9.11 3.80
C MET A 80 -0.50 -9.43 5.04
N LEU A 81 0.21 -10.56 5.03
CA LEU A 81 1.18 -10.85 6.09
C LEU A 81 2.26 -9.77 6.08
N LYS A 82 2.40 -9.06 7.19
CA LYS A 82 3.45 -8.06 7.39
C LYS A 82 4.54 -8.65 8.28
N ARG A 83 5.80 -8.29 8.02
CA ARG A 83 6.91 -8.61 8.92
C ARG A 83 6.65 -7.97 10.29
N ALA A 84 6.71 -8.76 11.35
CA ALA A 84 6.39 -8.33 12.73
C ALA A 84 7.23 -7.15 13.24
N ALA A 85 8.42 -6.93 12.67
CA ALA A 85 9.36 -5.89 13.11
C ALA A 85 9.01 -4.45 12.67
N GLU A 86 7.97 -4.25 11.85
CA GLU A 86 7.64 -2.94 11.26
C GLU A 86 6.33 -2.30 11.78
N GLU A 87 5.68 -2.89 12.79
CA GLU A 87 4.50 -2.26 13.40
C GLU A 87 4.92 -1.49 14.66
N PRO A 88 4.46 -0.24 14.84
CA PRO A 88 4.48 0.37 16.16
C PRO A 88 3.72 -0.58 17.09
N LEU A 89 4.39 -1.05 18.14
CA LEU A 89 3.93 -2.03 19.13
C LEU A 89 2.43 -1.90 19.49
N GLY A 90 1.92 -0.66 19.54
CA GLY A 90 0.53 -0.34 19.83
C GLY A 90 -0.52 -0.82 18.82
N HIS A 91 -0.23 -0.87 17.50
CA HIS A 91 -1.21 -1.35 16.52
C HIS A 91 -1.40 -2.87 16.59
N ALA A 92 -0.30 -3.62 16.77
CA ALA A 92 -0.37 -5.06 16.96
C ALA A 92 -1.08 -5.40 18.29
N ALA A 93 -0.80 -4.67 19.35
CA ALA A 93 -1.47 -4.83 20.65
C ALA A 93 -2.99 -4.56 20.56
N ALA A 94 -3.40 -3.54 19.81
CA ALA A 94 -4.82 -3.26 19.57
C ALA A 94 -5.53 -4.40 18.84
N ILE A 95 -4.95 -4.88 17.72
CA ILE A 95 -5.53 -6.00 16.94
C ILE A 95 -5.69 -7.25 17.81
N ILE A 96 -4.68 -7.57 18.61
CA ILE A 96 -4.74 -8.78 19.43
C ILE A 96 -5.75 -8.63 20.58
N THR A 97 -5.89 -7.43 21.15
CA THR A 97 -6.92 -7.16 22.15
C THR A 97 -8.32 -7.38 21.57
N ASP A 98 -8.58 -6.88 20.37
CA ASP A 98 -9.85 -7.08 19.65
C ASP A 98 -10.12 -8.57 19.35
N VAL A 99 -9.09 -9.31 18.93
CA VAL A 99 -9.20 -10.76 18.65
C VAL A 99 -9.51 -11.54 19.93
N LEU A 100 -8.83 -11.24 21.03
CA LEU A 100 -9.05 -11.91 22.31
C LEU A 100 -10.42 -11.57 22.91
N GLU A 101 -10.90 -10.34 22.73
CA GLU A 101 -12.24 -9.94 23.13
C GLU A 101 -13.32 -10.69 22.35
N ASN A 102 -13.20 -10.75 21.02
CA ASN A 102 -14.12 -11.50 20.18
C ASN A 102 -14.10 -13.01 20.50
N ALA A 103 -12.93 -13.58 20.81
CA ALA A 103 -12.81 -15.00 21.18
C ALA A 103 -13.51 -15.30 22.52
N GLU A 104 -13.46 -14.39 23.50
CA GLU A 104 -14.16 -14.53 24.78
C GLU A 104 -15.68 -14.42 24.60
N THR A 105 -16.15 -13.44 23.82
CA THR A 105 -17.59 -13.28 23.53
C THR A 105 -18.19 -14.50 22.84
N ASN A 106 -17.44 -15.15 21.95
CA ASN A 106 -17.87 -16.36 21.25
C ASN A 106 -17.63 -17.65 22.06
N GLY A 107 -17.14 -17.56 23.29
CA GLY A 107 -16.88 -18.71 24.16
C GLY A 107 -15.76 -19.63 23.68
N VAL A 108 -14.91 -19.18 22.74
CA VAL A 108 -13.75 -19.92 22.24
C VAL A 108 -12.66 -19.99 23.32
N ILE A 109 -12.54 -18.92 24.12
CA ILE A 109 -11.67 -18.85 25.30
C ILE A 109 -12.47 -18.31 26.49
N ASN A 110 -11.99 -18.58 27.71
CA ASN A 110 -12.54 -18.01 28.94
C ASN A 110 -11.72 -16.79 29.44
N ALA A 111 -12.28 -16.07 30.42
CA ALA A 111 -11.66 -14.88 31.00
C ALA A 111 -10.25 -15.13 31.59
N SER A 112 -9.99 -16.33 32.11
CA SER A 112 -8.68 -16.69 32.65
C SER A 112 -7.65 -16.90 31.53
N GLN A 113 -8.04 -17.57 30.44
CA GLN A 113 -7.22 -17.76 29.25
C GLN A 113 -6.90 -16.41 28.59
N LYS A 114 -7.89 -15.51 28.45
CA LYS A 114 -7.69 -14.15 27.94
C LYS A 114 -6.64 -13.39 28.75
N ARG A 115 -6.75 -13.38 30.09
CA ARG A 115 -5.78 -12.73 30.98
C ARG A 115 -4.37 -13.30 30.81
N ALA A 116 -4.24 -14.63 30.72
CA ALA A 116 -2.95 -15.28 30.52
C ALA A 116 -2.30 -14.89 29.18
N PHE A 117 -3.07 -14.83 28.09
CA PHE A 117 -2.57 -14.38 26.79
C PHE A 117 -2.11 -12.92 26.81
N LEU A 118 -2.90 -12.02 27.42
CA LEU A 118 -2.52 -10.61 27.55
C LEU A 118 -1.24 -10.41 28.37
N GLN A 119 -1.07 -11.19 29.44
CA GLN A 119 0.13 -11.14 30.28
C GLN A 119 1.37 -11.65 29.52
N GLU A 120 1.25 -12.77 28.81
CA GLU A 120 2.33 -13.31 27.96
C GLU A 120 2.74 -12.30 26.87
N MET A 121 1.77 -11.62 26.27
CA MET A 121 2.07 -10.58 25.29
C MET A 121 2.79 -9.38 25.90
N ALA A 122 2.36 -8.92 27.08
CA ALA A 122 3.03 -7.82 27.76
C ALA A 122 4.51 -8.13 28.02
N LEU A 123 4.84 -9.39 28.30
CA LEU A 123 6.22 -9.87 28.49
C LEU A 123 7.02 -9.95 27.18
N ARG A 124 6.38 -10.27 26.05
CA ARG A 124 7.06 -10.37 24.75
C ARG A 124 7.22 -9.03 24.03
N LEU A 125 6.44 -8.04 24.44
CA LEU A 125 6.41 -6.70 23.85
C LEU A 125 7.22 -5.68 24.68
N SER A 126 7.78 -6.08 25.84
CA SER A 126 8.70 -5.26 26.65
C SER A 126 10.13 -5.24 26.12
#